data_AF-A0A182EYC2-F1
#
_entry.id   AF-A0A182EYC2-F1
#
_cell.length_a   1.000
_cell.length_b   1.000
_cell.length_c   1.000
_cell.angle_alpha   90.00
_cell.angle_beta   90.00
_cell.angle_gamma   90.00
#
_symmetry.space_group_name_H-M   'P 1'
#
loop_
_entity.id
_entity.type
_entity.pdbx_description
1 polymer ?
#
loop_
_entity_poly.entity_id
_entity_poly.type
_entity_poly.pdbx_seq_one_letter_code
_entity_poly.pdbx_strand_id
1 'polypeptide(L)'
;NAALFWYNLMRSGEVDMRSRHAACPVLTGIKWTANKWFHERGQEWRRSCGLNQFEQEQYVGDLGAPEPKNHFNIRSQAKEFRK
;
A
#
# COMPACT_ATOMS: atom_id res chain seq x y z
N ASN A 1 16.17 7.50 7.30
CA ASN A 1 15.76 6.12 6.97
C ASN A 1 14.38 6.13 6.34
N ALA A 2 14.18 5.35 5.28
CA ALA A 2 12.92 5.29 4.54
C ALA A 2 12.39 3.84 4.54
N ALA A 3 11.08 3.68 4.42
CA ALA A 3 10.41 2.40 4.31
C ALA A 3 9.34 2.47 3.20
N LEU A 4 9.11 1.34 2.54
CA LEU A 4 8.04 1.17 1.58
C LEU A 4 7.14 0.04 2.09
N PHE A 5 5.84 0.27 2.12
CA PHE A 5 4.84 -0.70 2.52
C PHE A 5 3.70 -0.71 1.51
N TRP A 6 3.20 -1.89 1.20
CA TRP A 6 2.08 -2.14 0.30
C TRP A 6 1.41 -3.46 0.66
N TYR A 7 0.22 -3.71 0.09
CA TYR A 7 -0.49 -4.96 0.24
C TYR A 7 -0.28 -5.85 -1.00
N ASN A 8 -0.05 -7.14 -0.77
CA ASN A 8 0.02 -8.14 -1.85
C ASN A 8 -1.33 -8.79 -2.14
N LEU A 9 -2.30 -8.64 -1.24
CA LEU A 9 -3.62 -9.25 -1.34
C LEU A 9 -4.70 -8.16 -1.35
N MET A 10 -5.74 -8.36 -2.14
CA MET A 10 -6.98 -7.60 -2.07
C MET A 10 -7.67 -7.83 -0.71
N ARG A 11 -8.74 -7.08 -0.42
CA ARG A 11 -9.51 -7.27 0.83
C ARG A 11 -10.25 -8.61 0.89
N SER A 12 -10.46 -9.23 -0.27
CA SER A 12 -10.98 -10.60 -0.39
C SER A 12 -9.96 -11.69 -0.05
N GLY A 13 -8.68 -11.35 0.09
CA GLY A 13 -7.58 -12.31 0.24
C GLY A 13 -7.02 -12.81 -1.10
N GLU A 14 -7.63 -12.45 -2.24
CA GLU A 14 -7.09 -12.77 -3.56
C GLU A 14 -5.78 -12.01 -3.84
N VAL A 15 -4.90 -12.60 -4.65
CA VAL A 15 -3.59 -12.00 -5.00
C VAL A 15 -3.79 -10.76 -5.87
N ASP A 16 -3.20 -9.63 -5.47
CA ASP A 16 -3.16 -8.43 -6.30
C ASP A 16 -1.97 -8.48 -7.26
N MET A 17 -2.22 -8.74 -8.53
CA MET A 17 -1.19 -8.86 -9.55
C MET A 17 -0.41 -7.55 -9.80
N ARG A 18 -0.96 -6.40 -9.39
CA ARG A 18 -0.29 -5.10 -9.48
C ARG A 18 0.85 -4.97 -8.47
N SER A 19 0.86 -5.76 -7.41
CA SER A 19 1.90 -5.72 -6.38
C SER A 19 3.17 -6.50 -6.75
N ARG A 20 3.20 -7.13 -7.94
CA ARG A 20 4.38 -7.81 -8.47
C ARG A 20 5.53 -6.80 -8.59
N HIS A 21 6.63 -7.09 -7.92
CA HIS A 21 7.78 -6.19 -7.87
C HIS A 21 9.10 -6.97 -7.93
N ALA A 22 10.15 -6.24 -8.28
CA ALA A 22 11.53 -6.70 -8.26
C ALA A 22 12.43 -5.52 -7.87
N ALA A 23 13.69 -5.82 -7.56
CA ALA A 23 14.71 -4.79 -7.39
C ALA A 23 15.51 -4.64 -8.69
N CYS A 24 15.68 -3.40 -9.16
CA CYS A 24 16.63 -3.11 -10.24
C CYS A 24 18.08 -3.37 -9.79
N PRO A 25 18.99 -3.71 -10.72
CA PRO A 25 20.41 -3.83 -10.43
C PRO A 25 21.01 -2.55 -9.84
N VAL A 26 22.00 -2.71 -8.96
CA VAL A 26 22.79 -1.59 -8.42
C VAL A 26 23.90 -1.26 -9.39
N LEU A 27 23.86 -0.06 -10.00
CA LEU A 27 24.88 0.38 -10.97
C LEU A 27 26.15 0.92 -10.30
N THR A 28 26.02 1.48 -9.09
CA THR A 28 27.14 2.03 -8.31
C THR A 28 26.87 1.88 -6.81
N GLY A 29 27.91 1.56 -6.04
CA GLY A 29 27.83 1.39 -4.58
C GLY A 29 27.16 0.09 -4.12
N ILE A 30 26.54 0.12 -2.94
CA ILE A 30 25.97 -1.05 -2.26
C ILE A 30 24.56 -0.70 -1.74
N LYS A 31 23.60 -1.62 -1.93
CA LYS A 31 22.23 -1.50 -1.44
C LYS A 31 21.99 -2.54 -0.34
N TRP A 32 21.62 -2.07 0.85
CA TRP A 32 21.13 -2.90 1.96
C TRP A 32 19.63 -2.72 2.13
N THR A 33 18.89 -3.83 2.24
CA THR A 33 17.44 -3.82 2.44
C THR A 33 17.03 -4.88 3.45
N ALA A 34 16.04 -4.58 4.28
CA ALA A 34 15.40 -5.56 5.15
C ALA A 34 13.93 -5.68 4.75
N ASN A 35 13.46 -6.91 4.55
CA ASN A 35 12.07 -7.19 4.19
C ASN A 35 11.35 -7.81 5.38
N LYS A 36 10.18 -7.27 5.72
CA LYS A 36 9.27 -7.88 6.69
C LYS A 36 7.98 -8.27 5.98
N TRP A 37 7.65 -9.55 6.07
CA TRP A 37 6.41 -10.08 5.54
C TRP A 37 5.37 -10.16 6.66
N PHE A 38 4.16 -9.68 6.35
CA PHE A 38 2.98 -9.80 7.18
C PHE A 38 2.04 -10.78 6.51
N HIS A 39 1.62 -11.80 7.24
CA HIS A 39 0.68 -12.80 6.74
C HIS A 39 -0.75 -12.41 7.14
N GLU A 40 -1.72 -12.85 6.34
CA GLU A 40 -3.15 -12.59 6.54
C GLU A 40 -3.66 -13.17 7.86
N ARG A 41 -3.22 -14.38 8.22
CA ARG A 41 -3.64 -15.06 9.45
C ARG A 41 -3.21 -14.26 10.69
N GLY A 42 -4.17 -13.97 11.59
CA GLY A 42 -3.95 -13.18 12.80
C GLY A 42 -4.12 -11.67 12.59
N GLN A 43 -4.57 -11.24 11.41
CA GLN A 43 -4.90 -9.85 11.09
C GLN A 43 -6.40 -9.60 10.95
N GLU A 44 -7.26 -10.59 11.19
CA GLU A 44 -8.72 -10.49 10.97
C GLU A 44 -9.40 -9.32 11.69
N TRP A 45 -8.87 -8.90 12.85
CA TRP A 45 -9.37 -7.76 13.62
C TRP A 45 -8.67 -6.44 13.31
N ARG A 46 -7.48 -6.49 12.69
CA ARG A 46 -6.69 -5.31 12.32
C ARG A 46 -6.90 -4.89 10.88
N ARG A 47 -7.30 -5.82 10.02
CA ARG A 47 -7.60 -5.65 8.61
C ARG A 47 -8.79 -6.56 8.28
N SER A 48 -10.00 -6.04 8.52
CA SER A 48 -11.22 -6.77 8.22
C SER A 48 -11.33 -7.07 6.72
N CYS A 49 -11.92 -8.22 6.37
CA CYS A 49 -12.25 -8.53 4.99
C CYS A 49 -13.24 -7.51 4.41
N GLY A 50 -13.19 -7.34 3.09
CA GLY A 50 -14.16 -6.51 2.37
C GLY A 50 -15.55 -7.13 2.43
N LEU A 51 -16.59 -6.29 2.36
CA LEU A 51 -17.97 -6.78 2.21
C LEU A 51 -18.24 -7.26 0.78
N ASN A 52 -17.44 -6.78 -0.19
CA ASN A 52 -17.51 -7.14 -1.59
C ASN A 52 -16.20 -7.79 -2.04
N GLN A 53 -16.30 -8.75 -2.97
CA GLN A 53 -15.13 -9.48 -3.49
C GLN A 53 -14.10 -8.56 -4.18
N PHE A 54 -14.56 -7.51 -4.85
CA PHE A 54 -13.72 -6.60 -5.62
C PHE A 54 -13.29 -5.36 -4.83
N GLU A 55 -13.53 -5.33 -3.52
CA GLU A 55 -13.12 -4.22 -2.68
C GLU A 55 -11.58 -4.15 -2.60
N GLN A 56 -11.04 -2.97 -2.89
CA GLN A 56 -9.61 -2.69 -2.86
C GLN A 56 -9.31 -1.59 -1.85
N GLU A 57 -8.10 -1.62 -1.29
CA GLU A 57 -7.60 -0.51 -0.49
C GLU A 57 -7.33 0.69 -1.41
N GLN A 58 -7.83 1.88 -1.06
CA GLN A 58 -7.54 3.14 -1.75
C GLN A 58 -6.15 3.67 -1.37
N TYR A 59 -5.74 3.48 -0.11
CA TYR A 59 -4.42 3.84 0.40
C TYR A 59 -4.05 2.93 1.57
N VAL A 60 -2.78 2.94 1.97
CA VAL A 60 -2.34 2.17 3.14
C VAL A 60 -3.03 2.70 4.40
N GLY A 61 -3.96 1.91 4.97
CA GLY A 61 -4.59 2.20 6.26
C GLY A 61 -5.99 2.82 6.18
N ASP A 62 -6.67 2.75 5.03
CA ASP A 62 -8.07 3.13 4.77
C ASP A 62 -9.10 2.21 5.44
N LEU A 63 -8.81 1.75 6.66
CA LEU A 63 -9.62 0.85 7.46
C LEU A 63 -10.72 1.61 8.23
N GLY A 64 -11.38 2.57 7.56
CA GLY A 64 -12.32 3.49 8.18
C GLY A 64 -11.70 4.71 8.86
N ALA A 65 -10.39 4.92 8.70
CA ALA A 65 -9.73 6.16 9.09
C ALA A 65 -10.12 7.32 8.15
N PRO A 66 -10.16 8.58 8.63
CA PRO A 66 -10.37 9.73 7.76
C PRO A 66 -9.29 9.80 6.68
N GLU A 67 -9.69 10.13 5.46
CA GLU A 67 -8.73 10.31 4.37
C GLU A 67 -7.64 11.33 4.76
N PRO A 68 -6.35 10.98 4.57
CA PRO A 68 -5.26 11.88 4.91
C PRO A 68 -5.30 13.11 3.99
N LYS A 69 -5.47 14.30 4.59
CA LYS A 69 -5.53 15.60 3.88
C LYS A 69 -4.30 15.89 3.01
N ASN A 70 -3.15 15.33 3.36
CA ASN A 70 -1.89 15.44 2.62
C ASN A 70 -1.36 14.04 2.31
N HIS A 71 -1.17 13.74 1.03
CA HIS A 71 -0.60 12.48 0.58
C HIS A 71 0.72 12.81 -0.14
N PHE A 72 1.86 12.69 0.56
CA PHE A 72 3.18 13.05 -0.01
C PHE A 72 3.52 12.27 -1.30
N ASN A 73 2.94 11.08 -1.48
CA ASN A 73 3.18 10.19 -2.63
C ASN A 73 2.10 10.27 -3.71
N ILE A 74 1.01 11.01 -3.50
CA ILE A 74 -0.02 11.25 -4.51
C ILE A 74 -0.03 12.76 -4.69
N ARG A 75 0.51 13.27 -5.81
CA ARG A 75 0.31 14.68 -6.15
C ARG A 75 -1.20 14.89 -6.27
N SER A 76 -1.80 15.51 -5.26
CA SER A 76 -3.17 15.98 -5.37
C SER A 76 -3.20 16.94 -6.55
N GLN A 77 -3.79 16.54 -7.69
CA GLN A 77 -4.15 17.48 -8.75
C GLN A 77 -5.21 18.51 -8.25
N ALA A 78 -5.66 18.39 -7.00
CA ALA A 78 -6.63 19.26 -6.36
C ALA A 78 -6.09 20.62 -5.86
N LYS A 79 -4.98 21.14 -6.42
CA LYS A 79 -4.54 22.52 -6.14
C LYS A 79 -4.48 23.45 -7.35
N GLU A 80 -4.99 23.03 -8.51
CA GLU A 80 -5.00 23.88 -9.71
C GLU A 80 -6.35 24.58 -10.00
N PHE A 81 -7.39 24.34 -9.19
CA PHE A 81 -8.70 25.02 -9.30
C PHE A 81 -9.02 25.95 -8.12
N ARG A 82 -8.04 26.75 -7.70
CA ARG A 82 -8.31 28.00 -6.97
C ARG A 82 -7.52 29.14 -7.60
N LYS A 83 -8.02 29.64 -8.72
CA LYS A 83 -7.94 31.05 -9.09
C LYS A 83 -9.37 31.54 -9.30
#